data_AF-A0A529VV01-F1
#
_entry.id   AF-A0A529VV01-F1
#
_cell.length_a   1.000
_cell.length_b   1.000
_cell.length_c   1.000
_cell.angle_alpha   90.00
_cell.angle_beta   90.00
_cell.angle_gamma   90.00
#
_symmetry.space_group_name_H-M   'P 1'
#
loop_
_entity.id
_entity.type
_entity.pdbx_description
1 polymer ?
#
loop_
_entity_poly.entity_id
_entity_poly.type
_entity_poly.pdbx_seq_one_letter_code
_entity_poly.pdbx_strand_id
1 'polypeptide(L)' 'MSESKSMILGCAGKSLTEDEVRFYRNERPWGFILFARNIGEATQIRDLVAAMRDCVGRPEAPVFIDQEGGRVQ' A
#
# COMPACT_ATOMS: atom_id res chain seq x y z
N MET A 1 8.65 -18.40 3.31
CA MET A 1 8.38 -16.95 3.22
C MET A 1 8.69 -16.53 1.79
N SER A 2 7.75 -15.89 1.09
CA SER A 2 8.06 -15.34 -0.23
C SER A 2 9.08 -14.20 -0.01
N GLU A 3 10.26 -14.27 -0.65
CA GLU A 3 11.23 -13.17 -0.57
C GLU A 3 10.56 -11.86 -1.04
N SER A 4 10.79 -10.78 -0.30
CA SER A 4 10.37 -9.44 -0.68
C SER A 4 11.61 -8.60 -0.92
N LYS A 5 11.57 -7.70 -1.90
CA LYS A 5 12.66 -6.75 -2.11
C LYS A 5 12.66 -5.70 -1.01
N SER A 6 13.83 -5.15 -0.68
CA SER A 6 14.04 -4.13 0.35
C SER A 6 13.54 -2.75 -0.10
N MET A 7 12.23 -2.62 -0.29
CA MET A 7 11.57 -1.40 -0.76
C MET A 7 10.18 -1.25 -0.13
N ILE A 8 9.76 0.01 0.05
CA ILE A 8 8.40 0.40 0.43
C ILE A 8 7.85 1.25 -0.72
N LEU A 9 6.64 0.93 -1.18
CA LEU A 9 6.02 1.62 -2.32
C LEU A 9 4.69 2.27 -1.91
N GLY A 10 4.35 3.39 -2.53
CA GLY A 10 3.02 4.00 -2.43
C GLY A 10 2.27 3.89 -3.77
N CYS A 11 0.97 4.18 -3.76
CA CYS A 11 0.15 4.23 -4.97
C CYS A 11 -0.27 5.66 -5.34
N ALA A 12 -0.68 5.82 -6.59
CA ALA A 12 -1.09 7.09 -7.16
C ALA A 12 -2.39 7.61 -6.55
N GLY A 13 -3.34 6.71 -6.23
CA GLY A 13 -4.69 7.10 -5.85
C GLY A 13 -5.33 6.23 -4.77
N LYS A 14 -6.65 6.28 -4.75
CA LYS A 14 -7.54 5.69 -3.75
C LYS A 14 -7.87 4.21 -3.97
N SER A 15 -7.48 3.69 -5.13
CA SER A 15 -7.59 2.31 -5.57
C SER A 15 -6.38 2.00 -6.45
N LEU A 16 -5.99 0.74 -6.54
CA LEU A 16 -4.89 0.33 -7.42
C LEU A 16 -5.34 0.28 -8.88
N THR A 17 -4.48 0.72 -9.78
CA THR A 17 -4.64 0.46 -11.22
C THR A 17 -4.15 -0.95 -11.56
N GLU A 18 -4.55 -1.49 -12.72
CA GLU A 18 -4.04 -2.78 -13.20
C GLU A 18 -2.51 -2.78 -13.37
N ASP A 19 -1.95 -1.64 -13.79
CA ASP A 19 -0.49 -1.47 -13.93
C ASP A 19 0.21 -1.49 -12.58
N GLU A 20 -0.33 -0.82 -11.56
CA GLU A 20 0.19 -0.88 -10.19
C GLU A 20 0.12 -2.31 -9.63
N VAL A 21 -1.00 -3.01 -9.85
CA VAL A 21 -1.17 -4.42 -9.44
C VAL A 21 -0.09 -5.30 -10.09
N ARG A 22 0.12 -5.17 -11.40
CA ARG A 22 1.14 -5.92 -12.14
C ARG A 22 2.54 -5.58 -11.64
N PHE A 23 2.81 -4.29 -11.43
CA PHE A 23 4.09 -3.80 -10.93
C PHE A 23 4.40 -4.35 -9.54
N TYR A 24 3.48 -4.23 -8.58
CA TYR A 24 3.67 -4.75 -7.22
C TYR A 24 3.85 -6.27 -7.18
N ARG A 25 3.12 -7.01 -8.03
CA ARG A 25 3.28 -8.47 -8.13
C ARG A 25 4.68 -8.87 -8.61
N ASN A 26 5.24 -8.11 -9.56
CA ASN A 26 6.57 -8.37 -10.11
C ASN A 26 7.69 -7.91 -9.16
N GLU A 27 7.52 -6.74 -8.54
CA GLU A 27 8.53 -6.13 -7.70
C GLU A 27 8.54 -6.66 -6.27
N ARG A 28 7.40 -7.12 -5.75
CA ARG A 28 7.25 -7.71 -4.41
C ARG A 28 7.89 -6.84 -3.33
N PRO A 29 7.41 -5.59 -3.13
CA PRO A 29 7.91 -4.73 -2.07
C PRO A 29 7.74 -5.38 -0.70
N TRP A 30 8.59 -4.99 0.25
CA TRP A 30 8.47 -5.47 1.63
C TRP A 30 7.20 -4.94 2.30
N GLY A 31 6.79 -3.71 1.98
CA GLY A 31 5.58 -3.08 2.49
C GLY A 31 5.15 -1.88 1.65
N PHE A 32 4.16 -1.15 2.14
CA PHE A 32 3.56 -0.01 1.46
C PHE A 32 3.49 1.23 2.35
N ILE A 33 3.29 2.41 1.77
CA ILE A 33 3.06 3.66 2.51
C ILE A 33 1.90 4.44 1.89
N LEU A 34 1.01 4.95 2.74
CA LEU A 34 -0.11 5.81 2.36
C LEU A 34 0.24 7.28 2.55
N PHE A 35 -0.34 8.12 1.71
CA PHE A 35 -0.27 9.57 1.77
C PHE A 35 -1.68 10.17 1.74
N ALA A 36 -1.81 11.47 2.00
CA ALA A 36 -3.09 12.21 1.97
C ALA A 36 -3.95 11.92 0.73
N ARG A 37 -3.33 11.78 -0.46
CA ARG A 37 -4.05 11.47 -1.72
C ARG A 37 -4.76 10.10 -1.73
N ASN A 38 -4.33 9.17 -0.88
CA ASN A 38 -4.88 7.83 -0.76
C ASN A 38 -6.05 7.78 0.24
N ILE A 39 -6.25 8.81 1.05
CA ILE A 39 -7.22 8.85 2.14
C ILE A 39 -8.61 9.24 1.61
N GLY A 40 -9.60 8.37 1.87
CA GLY A 40 -11.02 8.59 1.61
C GLY A 40 -11.83 8.08 2.80
N GLU A 41 -12.95 7.42 2.53
CA GLU A 41 -13.72 6.76 3.58
C GLU A 41 -12.92 5.59 4.20
N ALA A 42 -13.21 5.28 5.46
CA ALA A 42 -12.53 4.18 6.17
C ALA A 42 -12.65 2.84 5.44
N THR A 43 -13.79 2.58 4.79
CA THR A 43 -14.01 1.38 3.96
C THR A 43 -13.02 1.32 2.80
N GLN A 44 -12.88 2.42 2.06
CA GLN A 44 -11.99 2.52 0.91
C GLN A 44 -10.52 2.35 1.31
N ILE A 45 -10.10 2.84 2.49
CA ILE A 45 -8.73 2.64 2.99
C ILE A 45 -8.49 1.15 3.28
N ARG A 46 -9.44 0.47 3.92
CA ARG A 46 -9.32 -0.99 4.16
C ARG A 46 -9.21 -1.76 2.85
N ASP A 47 -10.03 -1.41 1.86
CA ASP A 47 -10.05 -2.08 0.55
C ASP A 47 -8.73 -1.86 -0.20
N LEU A 48 -8.18 -0.65 -0.14
CA LEU A 48 -6.86 -0.32 -0.70
C LEU A 48 -5.74 -1.14 -0.04
N VAL A 49 -5.72 -1.20 1.29
CA VAL A 49 -4.73 -1.98 2.05
C VAL A 49 -4.84 -3.48 1.74
N ALA A 50 -6.07 -4.01 1.64
CA ALA A 50 -6.30 -5.38 1.25
C ALA A 50 -5.75 -5.66 -0.16
N ALA A 51 -6.08 -4.80 -1.14
CA ALA A 51 -5.59 -4.92 -2.51
C ALA A 51 -4.06 -4.91 -2.58
N MET A 52 -3.38 -4.03 -1.84
CA MET A 52 -1.92 -3.98 -1.76
C MET A 52 -1.30 -5.30 -1.25
N ARG A 53 -1.86 -5.87 -0.17
CA ARG A 53 -1.41 -7.13 0.43
C ARG A 53 -1.65 -8.32 -0.49
N ASP A 54 -2.79 -8.33 -1.17
CA ASP A 54 -3.17 -9.36 -2.13
C ASP A 54 -2.23 -9.35 -3.35
N CYS A 55 -1.81 -8.17 -3.83
CA CYS A 55 -0.88 -8.05 -4.96
C CYS A 55 0.43 -8.79 -4.73
N VAL A 56 0.91 -8.82 -3.49
CA VAL A 56 2.19 -9.46 -3.10
C VAL A 56 2.00 -10.81 -2.42
N GLY A 57 0.74 -11.27 -2.25
CA GLY A 57 0.41 -12.54 -1.59
C GLY A 57 0.90 -12.60 -0.14
N ARG A 58 0.93 -11.46 0.56
CA ARG A 58 1.47 -11.36 1.93
C ARG A 58 0.47 -10.59 2.81
N PRO A 59 -0.43 -11.32 3.51
CA PRO A 59 -1.45 -10.71 4.37
C PRO A 59 -0.89 -9.78 5.45
N GLU A 60 0.32 -10.08 5.92
CA GLU A 60 1.03 -9.30 6.95
C GLU A 60 2.03 -8.28 6.37
N ALA A 61 1.93 -7.93 5.08
CA ALA A 61 2.76 -6.85 4.56
C ALA A 61 2.41 -5.54 5.32
N PRO A 62 3.41 -4.85 5.90
CA PRO A 62 3.18 -3.63 6.64
C PRO A 62 2.73 -2.52 5.68
N VAL A 63 1.80 -1.70 6.16
CA VAL A 63 1.37 -0.47 5.48
C VAL A 63 1.54 0.68 6.44
N PHE A 64 2.39 1.63 6.07
CA PHE A 64 2.77 2.78 6.88
C PHE A 64 1.94 4.01 6.53
N ILE A 65 1.89 4.97 7.45
CA ILE A 65 1.37 6.31 7.26
C ILE A 65 2.01 7.23 8.31
N ASP A 66 2.31 8.47 7.92
CA ASP A 66 2.86 9.48 8.83
C ASP A 66 1.71 10.19 9.57
N GLN A 67 1.18 9.56 10.61
CA GLN A 67 0.06 10.07 11.42
C GLN A 67 0.56 10.72 12.72
N GLU A 68 1.38 11.76 12.62
CA GLU A 68 2.06 12.37 13.79
C GLU A 68 1.16 13.35 14.56
N GLY A 69 0.27 14.06 13.85
CA GLY A 69 -0.55 15.15 14.37
C GLY A 69 0.03 16.53 14.07
N GLY A 70 -0.84 17.55 14.04
CA GLY A 70 -0.44 18.93 13.74
C GLY A 70 -0.19 19.14 12.25
N ARG A 71 1.05 19.42 11.84
CA ARG A 71 1.38 19.72 10.42
C ARG A 71 1.52 18.48 9.55
N VAL A 72 1.69 17.30 10.15
CA VAL A 72 1.82 16.02 9.46
C VAL A 72 0.74 15.10 10.01
N GLN A 73 -0.33 14.92 9.23
CA GLN A 73 -1.52 14.17 9.61
C GLN A 73 -2.19 13.54 8.38
#